data_AF-A0A2D5GID2-F1
#
_entry.id   AF-A0A2D5GID2-F1
#
_cell.length_a   1.000
_cell.length_b   1.000
_cell.length_c   1.000
_cell.angle_alpha   90.00
_cell.angle_beta   90.00
_cell.angle_gamma   90.00
#
_symmetry.space_group_name_H-M   'P 1'
#
loop_
_entity.id
_entity.type
_entity.pdbx_description
1 polymer ?
#
loop_
_entity_poly.entity_id
_entity_poly.type
_entity_poly.pdbx_seq_one_letter_code
_entity_poly.pdbx_strand_id
1 'polypeptide(L)'
;MVTPILRSLCRSVDTLVMLCGKGSAFLMPVLAGVVVFEVFSRYILNSPTIWVFDLSLFLFGYIAALGGAYAQQKRAHINVDILYLSVHPKGRAIFNLISWSLGIFFL
;
A
#
# COMPACT_ATOMS: atom_id res chain seq x y z
N MET A 1 16.10 3.67 30.63
CA MET A 1 14.95 2.77 30.73
C MET A 1 13.87 2.97 29.66
N VAL A 2 13.78 4.13 28.98
CA VAL A 2 12.75 4.41 27.96
C VAL A 2 13.04 3.79 26.57
N THR A 3 14.31 3.64 26.23
CA THR A 3 14.78 3.06 24.96
C THR A 3 14.35 1.61 24.67
N PRO A 4 14.30 0.66 25.63
CA PRO A 4 13.83 -0.71 25.34
C PRO A 4 12.33 -0.77 25.01
N ILE A 5 11.50 0.04 25.67
CA ILE A 5 10.05 0.09 25.46
C ILE A 5 9.74 0.62 24.05
N LEU A 6 10.35 1.75 23.68
CA LEU A 6 10.23 2.32 22.33
C LEU A 6 10.68 1.33 21.24
N ARG A 7 11.82 0.64 21.44
CA ARG A 7 12.31 -0.36 20.49
C ARG A 7 11.41 -1.59 20.39
N SER A 8 10.73 -1.97 21.47
CA SER A 8 9.78 -3.07 21.43
C SER A 8 8.53 -2.67 20.64
N LEU A 9 8.02 -1.45 20.89
CA LEU A 9 6.84 -0.94 20.21
C LEU A 9 7.07 -0.79 18.71
N CYS A 10 8.21 -0.21 18.29
CA CYS A 10 8.58 -0.12 16.87
C CYS A 10 8.66 -1.49 16.22
N ARG A 11 9.28 -2.49 16.87
CA ARG A 11 9.36 -3.85 16.32
C ARG A 11 8.00 -4.51 16.19
N SER A 12 7.11 -4.31 17.16
CA SER A 12 5.74 -4.83 17.08
C SER A 12 4.98 -4.22 15.91
N VAL A 13 5.03 -2.89 15.76
CA VAL A 13 4.41 -2.18 14.64
C VAL A 13 5.00 -2.64 13.31
N ASP A 14 6.32 -2.74 13.21
CA ASP A 14 6.98 -3.20 11.99
C ASP A 14 6.57 -4.62 11.61
N THR A 15 6.44 -5.51 12.59
CA THR A 15 6.02 -6.88 12.35
C THR A 15 4.56 -6.96 11.92
N LEU A 16 3.68 -6.16 12.53
CA LEU A 16 2.27 -6.07 12.14
C LEU A 16 2.12 -5.57 10.70
N VAL A 17 2.82 -4.49 10.34
CA VAL A 17 2.79 -3.94 8.97
C VAL A 17 3.33 -4.96 7.97
N MET A 18 4.41 -5.67 8.30
CA MET A 18 4.96 -6.71 7.44
C MET A 18 3.95 -7.84 7.21
N LEU A 19 3.25 -8.27 8.26
CA LEU A 19 2.32 -9.39 8.19
C LEU A 19 1.06 -9.03 7.39
N CYS A 20 0.48 -7.86 7.66
CA CYS A 20 -0.66 -7.33 6.92
C CYS A 20 -0.30 -7.04 5.45
N GLY A 21 0.88 -6.47 5.20
CA GLY A 21 1.38 -6.19 3.85
C GLY A 21 1.65 -7.44 3.02
N LYS A 22 2.22 -8.48 3.63
CA LYS A 22 2.35 -9.79 2.96
C LYS A 22 0.99 -10.46 2.75
N GLY A 23 0.08 -10.32 3.71
CA GLY A 23 -1.29 -10.82 3.60
C GLY A 23 -2.06 -10.17 2.44
N SER A 24 -1.84 -8.87 2.19
CA SER A 24 -2.52 -8.15 1.10
C SER A 24 -2.21 -8.69 -0.29
N ALA A 25 -1.07 -9.37 -0.48
CA ALA A 25 -0.74 -10.03 -1.73
C ALA A 25 -1.77 -11.09 -2.14
N PHE A 26 -2.45 -11.72 -1.18
CA PHE A 26 -3.53 -12.69 -1.46
C PHE A 26 -4.82 -12.02 -1.95
N LEU A 27 -5.06 -10.74 -1.63
CA LEU A 27 -6.24 -10.02 -2.12
C LEU A 27 -6.14 -9.72 -3.62
N MET A 28 -4.94 -9.63 -4.19
CA MET A 28 -4.74 -9.30 -5.60
C MET A 28 -5.30 -10.35 -6.57
N PRO A 29 -5.02 -11.67 -6.43
CA PRO A 29 -5.67 -12.68 -7.27
C PRO A 29 -7.19 -12.77 -7.03
N VAL A 30 -7.66 -12.47 -5.81
CA VAL A 30 -9.10 -12.41 -5.53
C VAL A 30 -9.77 -11.28 -6.31
N LEU A 31 -9.18 -10.08 -6.28
CA LEU A 31 -9.64 -8.95 -7.08
C LEU A 31 -9.65 -9.28 -8.57
N ALA A 32 -8.57 -9.88 -9.08
CA ALA A 32 -8.49 -10.29 -10.48
C ALA A 32 -9.61 -11.29 -10.85
N GLY A 33 -9.88 -12.28 -9.99
CA GLY A 33 -10.96 -13.24 -10.19
C GLY A 33 -12.35 -12.59 -10.21
N VAL A 34 -12.59 -11.64 -9.31
CA VAL A 34 -13.84 -10.86 -9.24
C VAL A 34 -14.06 -10.05 -10.53
N VAL A 35 -13.03 -9.39 -11.05
CA VAL A 35 -13.10 -8.63 -12.31
C VAL A 35 -13.31 -9.55 -13.51
N VAL A 36 -12.61 -10.69 -13.58
CA VAL A 36 -12.81 -11.69 -14.64
C VAL A 36 -14.24 -12.22 -14.62
N PHE A 37 -14.81 -12.47 -13.45
CA PHE A 37 -16.20 -12.86 -13.29
C PHE A 37 -17.15 -11.77 -13.81
N GLU A 38 -16.91 -10.49 -13.50
CA GLU A 38 -17.73 -9.38 -14.02
C GLU A 38 -17.71 -9.34 -15.55
N VAL A 39 -16.52 -9.43 -16.15
CA VAL A 39 -16.33 -9.43 -17.60
C VAL A 39 -17.09 -10.60 -18.22
N PHE A 40 -16.97 -11.81 -17.66
CA PHE A 40 -17.72 -12.97 -18.11
C PHE A 40 -19.24 -12.75 -18.02
N SER A 41 -19.73 -12.29 -16.87
CA SER A 41 -21.17 -12.08 -16.65
C SER A 41 -21.75 -11.00 -17.57
N ARG A 42 -21.01 -9.92 -17.79
CA ARG A 42 -21.44 -8.81 -18.64
C ARG A 42 -21.45 -9.20 -20.12
N TYR A 43 -20.38 -9.83 -20.62
CA TYR A 43 -20.23 -10.06 -22.07
C TYR A 43 -20.79 -11.40 -22.55
N ILE A 44 -20.84 -12.43 -21.69
CA ILE A 44 -21.29 -13.77 -22.08
C ILE A 44 -22.72 -14.02 -21.58
N LEU A 45 -23.01 -13.66 -20.33
CA LEU A 45 -24.33 -13.87 -19.73
C LEU A 45 -25.29 -12.69 -19.96
N ASN A 46 -24.81 -11.55 -20.50
CA ASN A 46 -25.57 -10.30 -20.65
C ASN A 46 -26.27 -9.85 -19.34
N SER A 47 -25.71 -10.22 -18.19
CA SER A 47 -26.29 -9.95 -16.86
C SER A 47 -25.25 -9.26 -15.98
N PRO A 48 -25.18 -7.91 -15.97
CA PRO A 48 -24.23 -7.19 -15.16
C PRO A 48 -24.58 -7.27 -13.66
N THR A 49 -23.58 -7.55 -12.83
CA THR A 49 -23.71 -7.70 -11.37
C THR A 49 -23.28 -6.43 -10.65
N ILE A 50 -24.23 -5.77 -9.96
CA ILE A 50 -24.02 -4.44 -9.32
C ILE A 50 -22.99 -4.51 -8.19
N TRP A 51 -23.01 -5.57 -7.39
CA TRP A 51 -22.14 -5.72 -6.21
C TRP A 51 -20.65 -5.88 -6.54
N VAL A 52 -20.31 -6.25 -7.78
CA VAL A 52 -18.92 -6.52 -8.16
C VAL A 52 -18.10 -5.22 -8.23
N PHE A 53 -18.74 -4.12 -8.63
CA PHE A 53 -18.11 -2.81 -8.66
C PHE A 53 -17.67 -2.38 -7.25
N ASP A 54 -18.60 -2.38 -6.30
CA ASP A 54 -18.30 -1.99 -4.91
C ASP A 54 -17.25 -2.90 -4.28
N LEU A 55 -17.37 -4.22 -4.48
CA LEU A 55 -16.38 -5.17 -3.95
C LEU A 55 -14.98 -4.93 -4.52
N SER A 56 -14.88 -4.69 -5.83
CA SER A 56 -13.60 -4.42 -6.50
C SER A 56 -12.99 -3.12 -6.01
N LEU A 57 -13.80 -2.08 -5.81
CA LEU A 57 -13.37 -0.79 -5.28
C LEU A 57 -12.79 -0.94 -3.86
N PHE A 58 -13.51 -1.63 -2.97
CA PHE A 58 -13.03 -1.85 -1.60
C PHE A 58 -11.78 -2.73 -1.56
N LEU A 59 -11.76 -3.84 -2.31
CA LEU A 59 -10.57 -4.71 -2.41
C LEU A 59 -9.35 -3.93 -2.89
N PHE A 60 -9.50 -3.13 -3.94
CA PHE A 60 -8.42 -2.31 -4.46
C PHE A 60 -7.94 -1.29 -3.42
N GLY A 61 -8.87 -0.61 -2.72
CA GLY A 61 -8.54 0.29 -1.62
C GLY A 61 -7.74 -0.38 -0.50
N TYR A 62 -8.15 -1.57 -0.06
CA TYR A 62 -7.42 -2.32 0.97
C TYR A 62 -6.03 -2.78 0.48
N ILE A 63 -5.91 -3.22 -0.78
CA ILE A 63 -4.62 -3.59 -1.36
C ILE A 63 -3.69 -2.38 -1.42
N ALA A 64 -4.19 -1.23 -1.89
CA ALA A 64 -3.43 0.01 -1.96
C ALA A 64 -2.97 0.46 -0.57
N ALA A 65 -3.87 0.42 0.43
CA ALA A 65 -3.54 0.88 1.77
C ALA A 65 -2.51 -0.02 2.47
N LEU A 66 -2.78 -1.34 2.51
CA LEU A 66 -1.90 -2.30 3.19
C LEU A 66 -0.59 -2.52 2.42
N GLY A 67 -0.67 -2.60 1.09
CA GLY A 67 0.48 -2.74 0.22
C GLY A 67 1.36 -1.49 0.22
N GLY A 68 0.77 -0.30 0.22
CA GLY A 68 1.49 0.97 0.28
C GLY A 68 2.20 1.17 1.62
N ALA A 69 1.56 0.85 2.74
CA ALA A 69 2.21 0.87 4.06
C ALA A 69 3.46 -0.06 4.10
N TYR A 70 3.34 -1.26 3.52
CA TYR A 70 4.45 -2.21 3.42
C TYR A 70 5.55 -1.76 2.45
N ALA A 71 5.20 -1.18 1.30
CA ALA A 71 6.16 -0.59 0.37
C ALA A 71 6.93 0.57 1.01
N GLN A 72 6.26 1.39 1.82
CA GLN A 72 6.86 2.50 2.54
C GLN A 72 7.83 2.01 3.62
N GLN A 73 7.47 0.94 4.36
CA GLN A 73 8.37 0.27 5.30
C GLN A 73 9.65 -0.23 4.61
N LYS A 74 9.52 -0.79 3.40
CA LYS A 74 10.65 -1.28 2.59
C LYS A 74 11.41 -0.19 1.85
N ARG A 75 11.02 1.09 1.96
CA ARG A 75 11.51 2.21 1.13
C ARG A 75 11.45 1.90 -0.37
N ALA A 76 10.50 1.06 -0.78
CA ALA A 76 10.30 0.65 -2.16
C ALA A 76 9.32 1.57 -2.92
N HIS A 77 8.75 2.57 -2.24
CA HIS A 77 7.99 3.62 -2.90
C HIS A 77 8.92 4.37 -3.86
N ILE A 78 8.46 4.61 -5.10
CA ILE A 78 9.27 5.23 -6.15
C ILE A 78 9.81 6.57 -5.63
N ASN A 79 11.14 6.68 -5.51
CA ASN A 79 11.82 7.90 -5.12
C ASN A 79 12.55 8.46 -6.35
N VAL A 80 12.57 9.78 -6.50
CA VAL A 80 13.37 10.42 -7.54
C VAL A 80 14.82 10.48 -7.07
N ASP A 81 15.57 9.40 -7.28
CA ASP A 81 16.95 9.26 -6.80
C ASP A 81 17.89 10.34 -7.32
N ILE A 82 17.71 10.81 -8.56
CA ILE A 82 18.57 11.83 -9.19
C ILE A 82 18.53 13.16 -8.41
N LEU A 83 17.33 13.60 -8.04
CA LEU A 83 17.16 14.83 -7.27
C LEU A 83 17.64 14.63 -5.82
N TYR A 84 17.32 13.48 -5.21
CA TYR A 84 17.67 13.15 -3.82
C TYR A 84 19.18 13.00 -3.58
N LEU A 85 19.93 12.51 -4.57
CA LEU A 85 21.38 12.37 -4.51
C LEU A 85 22.09 13.71 -4.68
N SER A 86 21.47 14.68 -5.37
CA SER A 86 22.07 16.00 -5.65
C SER A 86 21.92 17.03 -4.53
N VAL A 87 21.10 16.78 -3.50
CA VAL A 87 20.88 17.73 -2.38
C VAL A 87 21.75 17.49 -1.15
N HIS A 88 22.13 18.58 -0.49
CA HIS A 88 22.84 18.61 0.79
C HIS A 88 22.04 17.87 1.90
N PRO A 89 22.68 17.29 2.94
CA PRO A 89 22.02 16.47 3.98
C PRO A 89 20.79 17.11 4.66
N LYS A 90 20.74 18.44 4.78
CA LYS A 90 19.57 19.16 5.31
C LYS A 90 18.36 19.16 4.35
N GLY A 91 18.60 19.30 3.05
CA GLY A 91 17.55 19.20 2.03
C GLY A 91 16.96 17.80 1.96
N ARG A 92 17.80 16.77 2.11
CA ARG A 92 17.40 15.36 2.14
C ARG A 92 16.39 15.05 3.26
N ALA A 93 16.53 15.69 4.42
CA ALA A 93 15.59 15.55 5.53
C ALA A 93 14.20 16.13 5.20
N ILE A 94 14.16 17.29 4.53
CA ILE A 94 12.91 17.92 4.09
C ILE A 94 12.22 17.06 3.03
N PHE A 95 12.98 16.55 2.06
CA PHE A 95 12.45 15.63 1.05
C PHE A 95 11.85 14.38 1.70
N ASN A 96 12.53 13.74 2.66
CA ASN A 96 11.96 12.59 3.37
C ASN A 96 10.66 12.95 4.11
N LEU A 97 10.60 14.11 4.75
CA LEU A 97 9.42 14.55 5.49
C LEU A 97 8.22 14.75 4.55
N ILE A 98 8.44 15.42 3.42
CA ILE A 98 7.42 15.64 2.39
C ILE A 98 6.97 14.31 1.81
N SER A 99 7.90 13.43 1.42
CA SER A 99 7.57 12.13 0.83
C SER A 99 6.75 11.26 1.78
N TRP A 100 7.08 11.21 3.07
CA TRP A 100 6.32 10.43 4.04
C TRP A 100 4.96 11.04 4.33
N SER A 101 4.87 12.37 4.43
CA SER A 101 3.59 13.10 4.60
C SER A 101 2.67 12.88 3.41
N LEU A 102 3.19 13.02 2.20
CA LEU A 102 2.43 12.84 0.97
C LEU A 102 1.96 11.38 0.81
N GLY A 103 2.82 10.41 1.16
CA GLY A 103 2.47 8.99 1.17
C GLY A 103 1.36 8.64 2.17
N ILE A 104 1.25 9.38 3.28
CA ILE A 104 0.14 9.25 4.25
C ILE A 104 -1.11 9.97 3.76
N PHE A 105 -0.99 11.07 3.03
CA PHE A 105 -2.14 11.85 2.56
C PHE A 105 -2.86 11.21 1.35
N PHE A 106 -2.09 10.60 0.45
CA PHE A 106 -2.63 10.00 -0.78
C PHE A 106 -3.21 8.60 -0.62
N LEU A 107 -2.95 7.94 0.51
CA LEU A 107 -3.27 6.55 0.80
C LEU A 107 -4.33 6.49 1.91
#